data_AF-Q8MX86-F1
#
_entry.id   AF-Q8MX86-F1
#
_cell.length_a   1.000
_cell.length_b   1.000
_cell.length_c   1.000
_cell.angle_alpha   90.00
_cell.angle_beta   90.00
_cell.angle_gamma   90.00
#
_symmetry.space_group_name_H-M   'P 1'
#
loop_
_entity.id
_entity.type
_entity.pdbx_description
1 polymer ?
#
loop_
_entity_poly.entity_id
_entity_poly.type
_entity_poly.pdbx_seq_one_letter_code
_entity_poly.pdbx_strand_id
1 'polypeptide(L)' 'LDHSVEAQSRGRGCGQNEEFTQCGSACEPSCNRPRAQACTLQCIVGCQCRQGFLRNSSGRCVTPRECRR' A
#
# COMPACT_ATOMS: atom_id res chain seq x y z
N LEU A 1 -32.18 -20.93 -0.42
CA LEU A 1 -32.15 -20.43 -1.81
C LEU A 1 -31.71 -18.97 -1.79
N ASP A 2 -30.54 -18.56 -2.27
CA ASP A 2 -29.18 -19.12 -2.14
C ASP A 2 -28.16 -18.02 -2.57
N HIS A 3 -26.84 -18.11 -2.37
CA HIS A 3 -25.98 -19.19 -1.88
C HIS A 3 -24.91 -18.63 -0.91
N SER A 4 -24.17 -19.50 -0.23
CA SER A 4 -22.96 -19.15 0.53
C SER A 4 -21.87 -18.57 -0.38
N VAL A 5 -21.40 -17.35 -0.12
CA VAL A 5 -20.12 -16.86 -0.67
C VAL A 5 -19.38 -16.00 0.36
N GLU A 6 -18.18 -16.46 0.69
CA GLU A 6 -17.36 -16.11 1.84
C GLU A 6 -17.07 -14.61 1.98
N ALA A 7 -17.38 -14.08 3.17
CA ALA A 7 -16.76 -12.97 3.94
C ALA A 7 -16.02 -11.82 3.19
N GLN A 8 -16.40 -11.46 1.97
CA GLN A 8 -15.75 -10.40 1.19
C GLN A 8 -16.30 -9.02 1.54
N SER A 9 -15.92 -8.55 2.73
CA SER A 9 -16.02 -7.14 3.11
C SER A 9 -15.19 -6.27 2.16
N ARG A 10 -15.82 -5.78 1.07
CA ARG A 10 -15.34 -4.59 0.34
C ARG A 10 -15.62 -3.34 1.19
N GLY A 11 -14.93 -3.26 2.34
CA GLY A 11 -14.93 -2.08 3.18
C GLY A 11 -14.47 -0.85 2.41
N ARG A 12 -14.95 0.33 2.82
CA ARG A 12 -14.52 1.64 2.31
C ARG A 12 -13.15 2.00 2.89
N GLY A 13 -12.17 1.15 2.64
CA GLY A 13 -10.84 1.15 3.23
C GLY A 13 -9.80 0.65 2.24
N CYS A 14 -8.54 0.80 2.61
CA CYS A 14 -7.41 0.61 1.71
C CYS A 14 -7.22 -0.83 1.23
N GLY A 15 -6.42 -0.99 0.17
CA GLY A 15 -6.13 -2.27 -0.45
C GLY A 15 -5.37 -3.25 0.45
N GLN A 16 -5.09 -4.43 -0.11
CA GLN A 16 -4.28 -5.44 0.57
C GLN A 16 -2.88 -4.87 0.89
N ASN A 17 -2.46 -5.03 2.15
CA ASN A 17 -1.21 -4.50 2.70
C ASN A 17 -1.09 -2.95 2.71
N GLU A 18 -2.22 -2.25 2.54
CA GLU A 18 -2.29 -0.80 2.72
C GLU A 18 -2.95 -0.43 4.06
N GLU A 19 -2.71 0.80 4.50
CA GLU A 19 -3.37 1.46 5.62
C GLU A 19 -3.74 2.89 5.25
N PHE A 20 -4.83 3.40 5.83
CA PHE A 20 -5.23 4.79 5.64
C PHE A 20 -4.46 5.68 6.61
N THR A 21 -3.79 6.71 6.09
CA THR A 21 -3.07 7.70 6.89
C THR A 21 -3.53 9.11 6.55
N GLN A 22 -3.57 9.97 7.58
CA GLN A 22 -3.77 11.41 7.44
C GLN A 22 -2.44 12.16 7.18
N CYS A 23 -1.29 11.49 7.36
CA CYS A 23 0.01 12.03 7.05
C CYS A 23 0.98 10.94 6.58
N GLY A 24 0.78 10.50 5.33
CA GLY A 24 1.69 9.61 4.63
C GLY A 24 2.88 10.35 4.03
N SER A 25 3.94 9.61 3.67
CA SER A 25 5.14 10.15 3.02
C SER A 25 4.86 10.46 1.55
N ALA A 26 5.33 11.61 1.06
CA ALA A 26 5.31 11.91 -0.37
C ALA A 26 6.29 11.06 -1.20
N CYS A 27 7.20 10.33 -0.54
CA CYS A 27 8.13 9.38 -1.15
C CYS A 27 7.93 8.00 -0.52
N GLU A 28 6.74 7.43 -0.72
CA GLU A 28 6.42 6.07 -0.29
C GLU A 28 7.40 5.04 -0.91
N PRO A 29 7.89 4.07 -0.14
CA PRO A 29 8.75 3.00 -0.66
C PRO A 29 8.11 2.18 -1.77
N SER A 30 8.86 1.95 -2.84
CA SER A 30 8.43 1.16 -4.01
C SER A 30 9.47 0.11 -4.40
N CYS A 31 9.09 -0.87 -5.22
CA CYS A 31 10.03 -1.90 -5.70
C CYS A 31 11.27 -1.30 -6.40
N ASN A 32 11.10 -0.18 -7.09
CA ASN A 32 12.18 0.54 -7.78
C ASN A 32 12.95 1.49 -6.86
N ARG A 33 12.37 1.88 -5.72
CA ARG A 33 12.96 2.77 -4.71
C ARG A 33 12.65 2.24 -3.31
N PRO A 34 13.30 1.14 -2.87
CA PRO A 34 12.93 0.42 -1.65
C PRO A 34 13.45 1.05 -0.36
N ARG A 35 14.32 2.07 -0.46
CA ARG A 35 14.85 2.83 0.67
C ARG A 35 14.22 4.22 0.71
N ALA A 36 14.02 4.74 1.91
CA ALA A 36 13.61 6.13 2.11
C ALA A 36 14.59 7.07 1.38
N GLN A 37 14.03 8.04 0.67
CA GLN A 37 14.77 9.10 -0.01
C GLN A 37 14.54 10.42 0.74
N ALA A 38 15.43 11.39 0.57
CA ALA A 38 15.15 12.76 1.00
C ALA A 38 13.86 13.21 0.31
N CYS A 39 12.86 13.55 1.12
CA CYS A 39 11.54 13.94 0.67
C CYS A 39 11.10 15.20 1.40
N THR A 40 10.20 15.95 0.78
CA THR A 40 9.54 17.10 1.41
C THR A 40 8.56 16.63 2.49
N LEU A 41 8.36 17.46 3.51
CA LEU A 41 7.59 17.10 4.71
C LEU A 41 6.05 17.23 4.57
N GLN A 42 5.50 17.31 3.36
CA GLN A 42 4.04 17.35 3.22
C GLN A 42 3.39 16.00 3.57
N CYS A 43 2.28 16.08 4.30
CA CYS A 43 1.40 14.96 4.58
C CYS A 43 0.62 14.56 3.31
N ILE A 44 0.77 13.32 2.85
CA ILE A 44 -0.12 12.72 1.84
C ILE A 44 -1.25 11.99 2.56
N VAL A 45 -2.47 12.52 2.45
CA VAL A 45 -3.67 11.86 2.97
C VAL A 45 -4.10 10.76 2.00
N GLY A 46 -4.31 9.53 2.50
CA GLY A 46 -4.80 8.43 1.68
C GLY A 46 -4.27 7.06 2.08
N CYS A 47 -4.38 6.11 1.16
CA CYS A 47 -3.92 4.74 1.33
C CYS A 47 -2.44 4.59 0.98
N GLN A 48 -1.63 4.19 1.96
CA GLN A 48 -0.22 3.91 1.78
C GLN A 48 0.14 2.48 2.16
N CYS A 49 1.23 1.97 1.59
CA CYS A 49 1.78 0.66 1.96
C CYS A 49 2.17 0.64 3.43
N ARG A 50 1.69 -0.38 4.15
CA ARG A 50 2.08 -0.62 5.55
C ARG A 50 3.60 -0.79 5.66
N GLN A 51 4.13 -0.52 6.84
CA GLN A 51 5.55 -0.69 7.14
C GLN A 51 6.06 -2.08 6.70
N GLY A 52 7.15 -2.09 5.91
CA GLY A 52 7.76 -3.30 5.37
C GLY A 52 7.25 -3.75 4.00
N PHE A 53 6.17 -3.15 3.47
CA PHE A 53 5.69 -3.39 2.11
C PHE A 53 6.16 -2.30 1.15
N LEU A 54 6.24 -2.65 -0.14
CA LEU A 54 6.67 -1.78 -1.23
C LEU A 54 5.59 -1.70 -2.31
N ARG A 55 5.30 -0.50 -2.81
CA ARG A 55 4.42 -0.30 -3.97
C ARG A 55 5.09 -0.88 -5.23
N ASN A 56 4.42 -1.78 -5.93
CA ASN A 56 4.87 -2.29 -7.24
C ASN A 56 4.30 -1.47 -8.42
N SER A 57 4.74 -1.77 -9.64
CA SER A 57 4.27 -1.10 -10.87
C SER A 57 2.79 -1.30 -11.18
N SER A 58 2.14 -2.30 -10.58
CA SER A 58 0.69 -2.54 -10.64
C SER A 58 -0.08 -1.81 -9.54
N GLY A 59 0.57 -0.91 -8.79
CA GLY A 59 -0.04 -0.14 -7.70
C GLY A 59 -0.32 -0.93 -6.41
N ARG A 60 0.08 -2.21 -6.33
CA ARG A 60 -0.16 -3.07 -5.14
C ARG A 60 1.02 -3.00 -4.17
N CYS A 61 0.71 -3.02 -2.88
CA CYS A 61 1.70 -3.16 -1.81
C CYS A 61 2.07 -4.63 -1.62
N VAL A 62 3.32 -4.97 -1.94
CA VAL A 62 3.86 -6.34 -1.92
C VAL A 62 5.08 -6.43 -1.01
N THR A 63 5.45 -7.63 -0.60
CA THR A 63 6.68 -7.82 0.19
C THR A 63 7.92 -7.54 -0.69
N PRO A 64 9.08 -7.18 -0.10
CA PRO A 64 10.30 -6.95 -0.87
C PRO A 64 10.78 -8.17 -1.69
N ARG A 65 10.34 -9.39 -1.34
CA ARG A 65 10.62 -10.63 -2.09
C ARG A 65 9.75 -10.79 -3.34
N GLU A 66 8.58 -10.17 -3.37
CA GLU A 66 7.63 -10.21 -4.49
C GLU A 66 7.90 -9.11 -5.52
N CYS A 67 8.80 -8.17 -5.21
CA CYS A 67 9.32 -7.20 -6.17
C CYS A 67 10.14 -7.90 -7.26
N ARG A 68 9.48 -8.19 -8.38
CA ARG A 68 10.14 -8.53 -9.65
C ARG A 68 10.89 -7.28 -10.12
N ARG A 69 12.20 -7.43 -10.35
CA ARG A 69 13.07 -6.37 -10.88
C ARG A 69 12.94 -6.26 -12.40
#